data_AF-A0A519KS24-F1
#
_entry.id   AF-A0A519KS24-F1
#
_cell.length_a   1.000
_cell.length_b   1.000
_cell.length_c   1.000
_cell.angle_alpha   90.00
_cell.angle_beta   90.00
_cell.angle_gamma   90.00
#
_symmetry.space_group_name_H-M   'P 1'
#
loop_
_entity.id
_entity.type
_entity.pdbx_description
1 polymer ?
#
loop_
_entity_poly.entity_id
_entity_poly.type
_entity_poly.pdbx_seq_one_letter_code
_entity_poly.pdbx_strand_id
1 'polypeptide(L)'
;AELWPKRAPGIVVSTPREAVILASIVEKETGVASERPQVASVFVNRLRKGMRLESDPTIIYGITQGRPLGRGLRRSEIDRPTAWNTYQIDGLPPTPIANPGRDAIAAVLNPPVSDDLFFVADGSGGHAFARTYDQHLANVARWRAIERQRAGLPPEPVAAPVAPTPEGVPPGVEIPPGAQVIRVPQQPATAQ
;
A
#
# COMPACT_ATOMS: atom_id res chain seq x y z
N ALA A 1 26.43 4.95 -9.68
CA ALA A 1 26.55 6.41 -9.83
C ALA A 1 25.97 6.94 -11.14
N GLU A 2 26.04 6.19 -12.25
CA GLU A 2 25.67 6.66 -13.61
C GLU A 2 24.22 7.10 -13.82
N LEU A 3 23.24 6.51 -13.11
CA LEU A 3 21.82 6.79 -13.33
C LEU A 3 21.36 8.08 -12.64
N TRP A 4 21.96 8.45 -11.51
CA TRP A 4 21.53 9.59 -10.70
C TRP A 4 21.59 10.94 -11.45
N PRO A 5 22.62 11.24 -12.25
CA PRO A 5 22.63 12.43 -13.09
C PRO A 5 21.53 12.48 -14.16
N LYS A 6 20.96 11.33 -14.54
CA LYS A 6 19.94 11.18 -15.59
C LYS A 6 18.51 11.09 -15.05
N ARG A 7 18.33 11.27 -13.75
CA ARG A 7 17.01 11.19 -13.10
C ARG A 7 16.06 12.26 -13.62
N ALA A 8 14.77 11.97 -13.60
CA ALA A 8 13.75 12.94 -13.98
C ALA A 8 13.80 14.18 -13.07
N PRO A 9 13.43 15.37 -13.59
CA PRO A 9 13.29 16.56 -12.75
C PRO A 9 12.15 16.37 -11.76
N GLY A 10 12.30 16.88 -10.53
CA GLY A 10 11.24 16.84 -9.51
C GLY A 10 10.85 15.42 -9.05
N ILE A 11 11.77 14.45 -9.10
CA ILE A 11 11.55 13.16 -8.44
C ILE A 11 11.43 13.35 -6.93
N VAL A 12 10.73 12.43 -6.28
CA VAL A 12 10.39 12.54 -4.85
C VAL A 12 11.58 12.29 -3.91
N VAL A 13 12.61 11.62 -4.39
CA VAL A 13 13.82 11.33 -3.61
C VAL A 13 14.90 12.40 -3.84
N SER A 14 15.50 12.87 -2.74
CA SER A 14 16.46 13.98 -2.72
C SER A 14 17.92 13.50 -2.79
N THR A 15 18.20 12.25 -2.43
CA THR A 15 19.56 11.71 -2.39
C THR A 15 19.69 10.35 -3.12
N PRO A 16 20.89 9.99 -3.59
CA PRO A 16 21.14 8.65 -4.14
C PRO A 16 20.79 7.54 -3.14
N ARG A 17 20.97 7.79 -1.84
CA ARG A 17 20.62 6.84 -0.78
C ARG A 17 19.11 6.60 -0.73
N GLU A 18 18.31 7.65 -0.76
CA GLU A 18 16.84 7.52 -0.81
C GLU A 18 16.36 6.80 -2.06
N ALA A 19 16.98 7.05 -3.21
CA ALA A 19 16.69 6.28 -4.42
C ALA A 19 16.98 4.79 -4.26
N VAL A 20 18.09 4.42 -3.61
CA VAL A 20 18.40 3.00 -3.33
C VAL A 20 17.40 2.41 -2.34
N ILE A 21 16.96 3.16 -1.33
CA ILE A 21 15.92 2.71 -0.39
C ILE A 21 14.63 2.42 -1.15
N LEU A 22 14.11 3.38 -1.91
CA LEU A 22 12.88 3.22 -2.68
C LEU A 22 12.99 2.10 -3.72
N ALA A 23 14.13 2.01 -4.42
CA ALA A 23 14.39 0.93 -5.37
C ALA A 23 14.37 -0.45 -4.71
N SER A 24 14.88 -0.58 -3.48
CA SER A 24 14.86 -1.85 -2.74
C SER A 24 13.45 -2.31 -2.38
N ILE A 25 12.52 -1.38 -2.19
CA ILE A 25 11.10 -1.67 -1.97
C ILE A 25 10.48 -2.15 -3.29
N VAL A 26 10.66 -1.40 -4.37
CA VAL A 26 10.18 -1.77 -5.72
C VAL A 26 10.70 -3.13 -6.17
N GLU A 27 11.98 -3.44 -5.92
CA GLU A 27 12.61 -4.73 -6.22
C GLU A 27 11.91 -5.90 -5.52
N LYS A 28 11.45 -5.69 -4.28
CA LYS A 28 10.80 -6.73 -3.48
C LYS A 28 9.30 -6.85 -3.75
N GLU A 29 8.69 -5.81 -4.32
CA GLU A 29 7.25 -5.74 -4.54
C GLU A 29 6.81 -6.53 -5.78
N THR A 30 7.58 -6.47 -6.87
CA THR A 30 7.23 -7.17 -8.11
C THR A 30 8.39 -7.95 -8.70
N GLY A 31 8.13 -9.24 -8.98
CA GLY A 31 9.00 -10.06 -9.82
C GLY A 31 8.79 -9.85 -11.31
N VAL A 32 7.72 -9.16 -11.71
CA VAL A 32 7.36 -8.94 -13.11
C VAL A 32 8.10 -7.71 -13.64
N ALA A 33 9.08 -7.94 -14.50
CA ALA A 33 9.97 -6.88 -14.98
C ALA A 33 9.23 -5.73 -15.69
N SER A 34 8.16 -6.04 -16.44
CA SER A 34 7.36 -5.05 -17.16
C SER A 34 6.50 -4.16 -16.26
N GLU A 35 6.16 -4.60 -15.04
CA GLU A 35 5.33 -3.82 -14.10
C GLU A 35 6.16 -2.92 -13.19
N ARG A 36 7.46 -3.20 -13.07
CA ARG A 36 8.37 -2.47 -12.18
C ARG A 36 8.30 -0.95 -12.32
N PRO A 37 8.24 -0.36 -13.53
CA PRO A 37 8.07 1.08 -13.68
C PRO A 37 6.73 1.58 -13.11
N GLN A 38 5.64 0.83 -13.29
CA GLN A 38 4.32 1.21 -12.79
C GLN A 38 4.24 1.13 -11.26
N VAL A 39 4.81 0.08 -10.66
CA VAL A 39 4.94 -0.05 -9.19
C VAL A 39 5.77 1.11 -8.62
N ALA A 40 6.88 1.47 -9.27
CA ALA A 40 7.66 2.64 -8.89
C ALA A 40 6.84 3.93 -8.95
N SER A 41 6.00 4.12 -10.00
CA SER A 41 5.10 5.26 -10.09
C SER A 41 4.13 5.34 -8.91
N VAL A 42 3.54 4.21 -8.48
CA VAL A 42 2.61 4.20 -7.34
C VAL A 42 3.30 4.67 -6.06
N PHE A 43 4.47 4.13 -5.73
CA PHE A 43 5.18 4.57 -4.52
C PHE A 43 5.64 6.02 -4.60
N VAL A 44 6.10 6.49 -5.77
CA VAL A 44 6.45 7.90 -5.97
C VAL A 44 5.24 8.82 -5.79
N ASN A 45 4.09 8.43 -6.31
CA ASN A 45 2.85 9.19 -6.17
C ASN A 45 2.36 9.23 -4.72
N ARG A 46 2.44 8.11 -4.00
CA ARG A 46 2.12 8.05 -2.57
C ARG A 46 3.00 9.00 -1.77
N LEU A 47 4.32 8.95 -1.96
CA LEU A 47 5.26 9.86 -1.27
C LEU A 47 4.97 11.33 -1.59
N ARG A 48 4.70 11.67 -2.85
CA ARG A 48 4.32 13.04 -3.24
C ARG A 48 3.05 13.53 -2.57
N LYS A 49 2.09 12.63 -2.28
CA LYS A 49 0.83 12.95 -1.60
C LYS A 49 0.91 12.82 -0.07
N GLY A 50 2.07 12.50 0.51
CA GLY A 50 2.20 12.23 1.93
C GLY A 50 1.46 10.97 2.40
N MET A 51 1.17 10.05 1.48
CA MET A 51 0.58 8.75 1.81
C MET A 51 1.68 7.76 2.25
N ARG A 52 1.31 6.88 3.17
CA ARG A 52 2.14 5.75 3.58
C ARG A 52 2.36 4.78 2.42
N LEU A 53 3.54 4.15 2.39
CA LEU A 53 3.88 3.21 1.31
C LEU A 53 3.13 1.89 1.43
N GLU A 54 2.86 1.43 2.66
CA GLU A 54 2.09 0.21 2.94
C GLU A 54 2.61 -1.02 2.17
N SER A 55 3.92 -1.23 2.18
CA SER A 55 4.57 -2.34 1.47
C SER A 55 4.93 -3.47 2.44
N ASP A 56 4.36 -4.66 2.22
CA ASP A 56 4.59 -5.86 3.02
C ASP A 56 6.07 -6.26 3.16
N PRO A 57 6.90 -6.22 2.09
CA PRO A 57 8.34 -6.44 2.20
C PRO A 57 9.05 -5.62 3.28
N THR A 58 8.56 -4.41 3.58
CA THR A 58 9.17 -3.55 4.60
C THR A 58 8.90 -4.05 6.01
N ILE A 59 7.70 -4.58 6.28
CA ILE A 59 7.36 -5.27 7.54
C ILE A 59 8.21 -6.53 7.67
N ILE A 60 8.27 -7.34 6.60
CA ILE A 60 9.02 -8.59 6.57
C ILE A 60 10.49 -8.32 6.91
N TYR A 61 11.11 -7.32 6.28
CA TYR A 61 12.49 -6.95 6.57
C TYR A 61 12.69 -6.54 8.04
N GLY A 62 11.78 -5.73 8.59
CA GLY A 62 11.82 -5.36 10.01
C GLY A 62 11.80 -6.56 10.96
N ILE A 63 11.13 -7.66 10.58
CA ILE A 63 11.05 -8.90 11.36
C ILE A 63 12.29 -9.78 11.14
N THR A 64 12.67 -9.99 9.88
CA THR A 64 13.57 -11.08 9.49
C THR A 64 14.99 -10.62 9.16
N GLN A 65 15.20 -9.32 9.02
CA GLN A 65 16.47 -8.70 8.62
C GLN A 65 17.00 -9.31 7.30
N GLY A 66 16.10 -9.49 6.33
CA GLY A 66 16.43 -9.98 4.98
C GLY A 66 16.30 -11.49 4.79
N ARG A 67 15.99 -12.27 5.85
CA ARG A 67 15.69 -13.71 5.70
C ARG A 67 14.26 -13.94 5.22
N PRO A 68 13.95 -15.06 4.53
CA PRO A 68 12.57 -15.41 4.20
C PRO A 68 11.71 -15.54 5.46
N LEU A 69 10.49 -14.98 5.45
CA LEU A 69 9.56 -15.13 6.58
C LEU A 69 9.03 -16.56 6.70
N GLY A 70 8.90 -17.28 5.58
CA GLY A 70 8.43 -18.67 5.53
C GLY A 70 6.93 -18.85 5.81
N ARG A 71 6.18 -17.76 6.00
CA ARG A 71 4.73 -17.73 6.22
C ARG A 71 4.15 -16.38 5.80
N GLY A 72 2.83 -16.25 5.80
CA GLY A 72 2.14 -14.97 5.66
C GLY A 72 2.34 -14.04 6.88
N LEU A 73 2.17 -12.74 6.65
CA LEU A 73 2.16 -11.72 7.70
C LEU A 73 0.92 -11.88 8.59
N ARG A 74 1.10 -11.68 9.89
CA ARG A 74 0.01 -11.64 10.86
C ARG A 74 -0.51 -10.22 11.01
N ARG A 75 -1.79 -10.08 11.38
CA ARG A 75 -2.37 -8.76 11.65
C ARG A 75 -1.61 -8.00 12.74
N SER A 76 -1.22 -8.69 13.81
CA SER A 76 -0.39 -8.12 14.88
C SER A 76 0.97 -7.58 14.40
N GLU A 77 1.50 -8.08 13.27
CA GLU A 77 2.77 -7.60 12.70
C GLU A 77 2.57 -6.36 11.85
N ILE A 78 1.45 -6.28 11.13
CA ILE A 78 1.02 -5.09 10.40
C ILE A 78 0.76 -3.93 11.37
N ASP A 79 0.10 -4.22 12.50
CA ASP A 79 -0.24 -3.20 13.50
C ASP A 79 0.92 -2.82 14.42
N ARG A 80 2.02 -3.59 14.44
CA ARG A 80 3.17 -3.33 15.32
C ARG A 80 4.08 -2.24 14.74
N PRO A 81 4.30 -1.10 15.44
CA PRO A 81 5.25 -0.09 15.01
C PRO A 81 6.68 -0.63 14.99
N THR A 82 7.37 -0.45 13.88
CA THR A 82 8.82 -0.65 13.75
C THR A 82 9.39 0.43 12.85
N ALA A 83 10.71 0.64 12.88
CA ALA A 83 11.36 1.62 12.02
C ALA A 83 11.22 1.30 10.51
N TRP A 84 10.87 0.07 10.13
CA TRP A 84 10.67 -0.32 8.72
C TRP A 84 9.20 -0.51 8.35
N ASN A 85 8.27 -0.55 9.31
CA ASN A 85 6.88 -0.84 9.00
C ASN A 85 6.22 0.37 8.32
N THR A 86 6.18 0.36 6.99
CA THR A 86 5.60 1.44 6.18
C THR A 86 4.07 1.51 6.23
N TYR A 87 3.40 0.67 7.02
CA TYR A 87 2.01 0.90 7.43
C TYR A 87 1.91 1.83 8.64
N GLN A 88 3.00 1.97 9.41
CA GLN A 88 3.03 2.69 10.69
C GLN A 88 3.91 3.95 10.66
N ILE A 89 4.78 4.09 9.66
CA ILE A 89 5.63 5.27 9.47
C ILE A 89 5.24 6.01 8.19
N ASP A 90 5.53 7.30 8.17
CA ASP A 90 5.41 8.14 6.96
C ASP A 90 6.75 8.16 6.22
N GLY A 91 6.69 8.18 4.88
CA GLY A 91 7.89 8.25 4.05
C GLY A 91 8.65 6.93 3.89
N LEU A 92 9.97 7.03 3.74
CA LEU A 92 10.87 5.90 3.50
C LEU A 92 11.36 5.26 4.82
N PRO A 93 11.62 3.94 4.86
CA PRO A 93 12.32 3.30 5.97
C PRO A 93 13.78 3.78 6.06
N PRO A 94 14.48 3.56 7.19
CA PRO A 94 15.84 4.12 7.43
C PRO A 94 16.93 3.49 6.56
N THR A 95 16.69 2.29 6.01
CA THR A 95 17.65 1.53 5.21
C THR A 95 16.96 0.85 4.04
N PRO A 96 17.72 0.48 2.99
CA PRO A 96 17.24 -0.47 1.99
C PRO A 96 16.85 -1.80 2.64
N ILE A 97 15.87 -2.49 2.05
CA ILE A 97 15.39 -3.80 2.52
C ILE A 97 15.90 -4.96 1.67
N ALA A 98 16.65 -4.66 0.61
CA ALA A 98 17.25 -5.59 -0.33
C ALA A 98 18.36 -4.89 -1.12
N ASN A 99 19.09 -5.64 -1.95
CA ASN A 99 20.01 -5.10 -2.95
C ASN A 99 19.27 -4.89 -4.28
N PRO A 100 18.85 -3.66 -4.64
CA PRO A 100 18.09 -3.43 -5.86
C PRO A 100 18.96 -3.57 -7.11
N GLY A 101 18.38 -4.14 -8.16
CA GLY A 101 18.99 -4.19 -9.48
C GLY A 101 19.03 -2.82 -10.18
N ARG A 102 19.79 -2.73 -11.27
CA ARG A 102 19.88 -1.50 -12.09
C ARG A 102 18.51 -1.04 -12.57
N ASP A 103 17.62 -1.98 -12.92
CA ASP A 103 16.29 -1.67 -13.45
C ASP A 103 15.35 -1.11 -12.38
N ALA A 104 15.43 -1.58 -11.14
CA ALA A 104 14.68 -1.00 -10.03
C ALA A 104 15.14 0.42 -9.72
N ILE A 105 16.46 0.66 -9.76
CA ILE A 105 17.02 2.01 -9.60
C ILE A 105 16.57 2.92 -10.76
N ALA A 106 16.59 2.43 -12.00
CA ALA A 106 16.12 3.19 -13.14
C ALA A 106 14.62 3.53 -13.03
N ALA A 107 13.79 2.58 -12.60
CA ALA A 107 12.35 2.75 -12.43
C ALA A 107 11.99 3.85 -11.42
N VAL A 108 12.71 3.96 -10.29
CA VAL A 108 12.44 5.01 -9.29
C VAL A 108 12.99 6.38 -9.67
N LEU A 109 14.04 6.42 -10.49
CA LEU A 109 14.66 7.67 -10.96
C LEU A 109 13.94 8.28 -12.16
N ASN A 110 13.19 7.48 -12.92
CA ASN A 110 12.41 7.94 -14.06
C ASN A 110 11.14 7.06 -14.22
N PRO A 111 10.19 7.12 -13.27
CA PRO A 111 8.94 6.38 -13.40
C PRO A 111 8.08 6.97 -14.53
N PRO A 112 7.22 6.17 -15.16
CA PRO A 112 6.21 6.67 -16.09
C PRO A 112 5.27 7.65 -15.36
N VAL A 113 4.67 8.57 -16.12
CA VAL A 113 3.63 9.44 -15.59
C VAL A 113 2.35 8.61 -15.42
N SER A 114 1.89 8.47 -14.19
CA SER A 114 0.61 7.85 -13.84
C SER A 114 0.02 8.55 -12.62
N ASP A 115 -1.29 8.44 -12.44
CA ASP A 115 -2.03 8.87 -11.24
C ASP A 115 -2.36 7.70 -10.31
N ASP A 116 -1.85 6.50 -10.60
CA ASP A 116 -2.15 5.32 -9.79
C ASP A 116 -1.57 5.46 -8.39
N LEU A 117 -2.37 5.02 -7.41
CA LEU A 117 -2.06 5.04 -5.97
C LEU A 117 -2.18 3.66 -5.34
N PHE A 118 -2.74 2.69 -6.06
CA PHE A 118 -3.01 1.37 -5.55
C PHE A 118 -2.70 0.32 -6.60
N PHE A 119 -2.34 -0.87 -6.15
CA PHE A 119 -2.27 -2.06 -6.99
C PHE A 119 -2.63 -3.27 -6.15
N VAL A 120 -3.13 -4.32 -6.79
CA VAL A 120 -3.45 -5.61 -6.18
C VAL A 120 -3.30 -6.69 -7.23
N ALA A 121 -2.97 -7.91 -6.83
CA ALA A 121 -2.87 -9.04 -7.75
C ALA A 121 -4.13 -9.19 -8.62
N ASP A 122 -3.95 -9.44 -9.91
CA ASP A 122 -5.06 -9.55 -10.89
C ASP A 122 -5.41 -11.01 -11.25
N GLY A 123 -4.60 -11.97 -10.79
CA GLY A 123 -4.72 -13.39 -11.11
C GLY A 123 -3.98 -13.84 -12.37
N SER A 124 -3.46 -12.94 -13.21
CA SER A 124 -2.59 -13.29 -14.34
C SER A 124 -1.15 -13.58 -13.91
N GLY A 125 -0.79 -13.18 -12.69
CA GLY A 125 0.59 -13.16 -12.19
C GLY A 125 1.17 -11.74 -12.09
N GLY A 126 0.40 -10.73 -12.53
CA GLY A 126 0.70 -9.31 -12.38
C GLY A 126 -0.28 -8.61 -11.43
N HIS A 127 -0.51 -7.32 -11.69
CA HIS A 127 -1.28 -6.43 -10.84
C HIS A 127 -2.29 -5.58 -11.62
N ALA A 128 -3.46 -5.38 -11.02
CA ALA A 128 -4.43 -4.36 -11.42
C ALA A 128 -4.14 -3.06 -10.68
N PHE A 129 -3.76 -2.01 -11.41
CA PHE A 129 -3.49 -0.69 -10.89
C PHE A 129 -4.77 0.16 -10.78
N ALA A 130 -4.81 1.06 -9.81
CA ALA A 130 -5.96 1.92 -9.55
C ALA A 130 -5.55 3.30 -9.03
N ARG A 131 -6.33 4.32 -9.44
CA ARG A 131 -6.14 5.73 -9.04
C ARG A 131 -6.91 6.07 -7.77
N THR A 132 -8.09 5.45 -7.61
CA THR A 132 -8.99 5.70 -6.48
C THR A 132 -9.11 4.48 -5.58
N TYR A 133 -9.52 4.74 -4.33
CA TYR A 133 -9.74 3.67 -3.36
C TYR A 133 -10.90 2.75 -3.77
N ASP A 134 -11.99 3.31 -4.33
CA ASP A 134 -13.11 2.49 -4.81
C ASP A 134 -12.73 1.54 -5.96
N GLN A 135 -11.90 2.02 -6.90
CA GLN A 135 -11.33 1.17 -7.95
C GLN A 135 -10.47 0.06 -7.36
N HIS A 136 -9.66 0.39 -6.35
CA HIS A 136 -8.86 -0.60 -5.64
C HIS A 136 -9.74 -1.64 -4.92
N LEU A 137 -10.79 -1.22 -4.21
CA LEU A 137 -11.74 -2.13 -3.56
C LEU A 137 -12.43 -3.07 -4.56
N ALA A 138 -12.80 -2.56 -5.74
CA ALA A 138 -13.34 -3.39 -6.81
C ALA A 138 -12.31 -4.42 -7.31
N ASN A 139 -11.04 -4.03 -7.48
CA ASN A 139 -9.97 -4.95 -7.86
C ASN A 139 -9.70 -6.01 -6.77
N VAL A 140 -9.72 -5.62 -5.49
CA VAL A 140 -9.59 -6.53 -4.34
C VAL A 140 -10.73 -7.55 -4.32
N ALA A 141 -11.97 -7.13 -4.58
CA ALA A 141 -13.11 -8.04 -4.65
C ALA A 141 -12.96 -9.07 -5.78
N ARG A 142 -12.47 -8.64 -6.96
CA ARG A 142 -12.17 -9.54 -8.09
C ARG A 142 -11.07 -10.54 -7.73
N TRP A 143 -9.98 -10.06 -7.13
CA TRP A 143 -8.86 -10.91 -6.69
C TRP A 143 -9.33 -11.99 -5.69
N ARG A 144 -10.09 -11.60 -4.66
CA ARG A 144 -10.66 -12.54 -3.68
C ARG A 144 -11.58 -13.58 -4.32
N ALA A 145 -12.34 -13.21 -5.36
CA ALA A 145 -13.15 -14.17 -6.10
C ALA A 145 -12.28 -15.21 -6.83
N ILE A 146 -11.19 -14.77 -7.46
CA ILE A 146 -10.22 -15.65 -8.13
C ILE A 146 -9.54 -16.59 -7.13
N GLU A 147 -9.07 -16.08 -5.99
CA GLU A 147 -8.44 -16.89 -4.94
C GLU A 147 -9.36 -18.01 -4.44
N ARG A 148 -10.63 -17.69 -4.20
CA ARG A 148 -11.61 -18.67 -3.69
C ARG A 148 -11.97 -19.71 -4.73
N GLN A 149 -12.11 -19.31 -6.00
CA GLN A 149 -12.30 -20.26 -7.10
C GLN A 149 -11.12 -21.24 -7.21
N ARG A 150 -9.88 -20.73 -7.08
CA ARG A 150 -8.67 -21.57 -7.07
C ARG A 150 -8.60 -22.50 -5.86
N ALA A 151 -9.13 -22.07 -4.72
CA ALA A 151 -9.25 -22.88 -3.51
C ALA A 151 -10.45 -23.84 -3.51
N GLY A 152 -11.28 -23.85 -4.57
CA GLY A 152 -12.49 -24.67 -4.62
C GLY A 152 -13.59 -24.25 -3.64
N LEU A 153 -13.54 -22.99 -3.16
CA LEU A 153 -14.50 -22.43 -2.21
C LEU A 153 -15.70 -21.80 -2.94
N PRO A 154 -16.93 -21.89 -2.38
CA PRO A 154 -18.12 -21.26 -2.97
C PRO A 154 -17.98 -19.73 -3.01
N PRO A 155 -18.71 -19.02 -3.90
CA PRO A 155 -18.72 -17.55 -3.94
C PRO A 155 -19.09 -16.94 -2.58
N GLU A 156 -18.58 -15.74 -2.30
CA GLU A 156 -18.74 -15.14 -0.97
C GLU A 156 -20.21 -14.83 -0.86
N PRO A 157 -20.81 -15.03 0.32
CA PRO A 157 -22.13 -14.49 0.55
C PRO A 157 -22.07 -13.02 0.17
N VAL A 158 -22.92 -12.59 -0.76
CA VAL A 158 -23.12 -11.17 -1.01
C VAL A 158 -23.50 -10.62 0.36
N ALA A 159 -22.65 -9.76 0.94
CA ALA A 159 -22.99 -9.13 2.20
C ALA A 159 -24.37 -8.52 1.99
N ALA A 160 -25.37 -9.02 2.75
CA ALA A 160 -26.67 -8.40 2.74
C ALA A 160 -26.44 -6.89 2.94
N PRO A 161 -27.15 -6.01 2.22
CA PRO A 161 -26.96 -4.58 2.39
C PRO A 161 -27.02 -4.32 3.89
N VAL A 162 -25.87 -3.92 4.45
CA VAL A 162 -25.81 -3.49 5.83
C VAL A 162 -26.70 -2.27 5.84
N ALA A 163 -27.92 -2.44 6.34
CA ALA A 163 -28.83 -1.32 6.54
C ALA A 163 -28.00 -0.25 7.26
N PRO A 164 -28.02 1.02 6.81
CA PRO A 164 -27.24 2.05 7.46
C PRO A 164 -27.61 2.05 8.94
N THR A 165 -26.69 1.58 9.78
CA THR A 165 -26.84 1.74 11.21
C THR A 165 -26.76 3.25 11.44
N PRO A 166 -27.77 3.86 12.09
CA PRO A 166 -27.64 5.25 12.51
C PRO A 166 -26.43 5.31 13.46
N GLU A 167 -25.40 6.00 12.99
CA GLU A 167 -24.20 6.49 13.67
C GLU A 167 -23.91 5.96 15.09
N GLY A 168 -22.80 5.22 15.20
CA GLY A 168 -21.74 5.65 16.11
C GLY A 168 -21.92 5.48 17.62
N VAL A 169 -22.34 4.31 18.12
CA VAL A 169 -21.91 3.79 19.43
C VAL A 169 -21.88 2.25 19.37
N PRO A 170 -20.76 1.57 19.67
CA PRO A 170 -20.78 0.11 19.78
C PRO A 170 -21.58 -0.32 21.03
N PRO A 171 -22.36 -1.42 20.97
CA PRO A 171 -23.17 -1.86 22.11
C PRO A 171 -22.28 -2.26 23.29
N GLY A 172 -22.56 -1.70 24.48
CA GLY A 172 -21.89 -2.05 25.73
C GLY A 172 -21.11 -0.92 26.44
N VAL A 173 -21.13 0.31 25.92
CA VAL A 173 -20.52 1.47 26.60
C VAL A 173 -21.59 2.21 27.41
N GLU A 174 -21.51 2.11 28.74
CA GLU A 174 -22.31 2.93 29.65
C GLU A 174 -21.71 4.35 29.72
N ILE A 175 -22.48 5.36 29.33
CA ILE A 175 -22.05 6.76 29.40
C ILE A 175 -22.32 7.27 30.83
N PRO A 176 -21.31 7.72 31.59
CA PRO A 176 -21.53 8.22 32.94
C PRO A 176 -22.40 9.50 32.95
N PRO A 177 -23.21 9.72 33.99
CA PRO A 177 -24.08 10.90 34.09
C PRO A 177 -23.24 12.19 34.05
N GLY A 178 -23.49 13.04 33.06
CA GLY A 178 -22.83 14.36 32.91
C GLY A 178 -21.85 14.49 31.75
N ALA A 179 -21.57 13.42 30.99
CA ALA A 179 -20.74 13.52 29.79
C ALA A 179 -21.54 14.09 28.59
N GLN A 180 -21.06 15.18 27.99
CA GLN A 180 -21.64 15.69 26.73
C GLN A 180 -21.02 14.96 25.54
N VAL A 181 -21.88 14.41 24.68
CA VAL A 181 -21.47 13.81 23.40
C VAL A 181 -21.21 14.94 22.39
N ILE A 182 -19.96 15.14 22.00
CA ILE A 182 -19.59 16.06 20.92
C ILE A 182 -19.98 15.41 19.60
N ARG A 183 -21.05 15.89 18.96
CA ARG A 183 -21.40 15.51 17.59
C ARG A 183 -20.44 16.20 16.63
N VAL A 184 -19.66 15.44 15.88
CA VAL A 184 -18.87 15.95 14.76
C VAL A 184 -19.86 16.35 13.64
N PRO A 185 -19.84 17.59 13.13
CA PRO A 185 -20.70 17.96 12.01
C PRO A 185 -20.30 17.16 10.77
N GLN A 186 -21.25 16.42 10.22
CA GLN A 186 -21.15 15.79 8.91
C GLN A 186 -20.87 16.88 7.85
N GLN A 187 -19.81 16.73 7.06
CA GLN A 187 -19.56 17.63 5.92
C GLN A 187 -20.73 17.53 4.95
N PRO A 188 -21.23 18.66 4.39
CA PRO A 188 -22.27 18.61 3.39
C PRO A 188 -21.76 17.87 2.16
N ALA A 189 -22.53 16.89 1.69
CA ALA A 189 -22.30 16.21 0.44
C ALA A 189 -22.26 17.24 -0.70
N THR A 190 -21.11 17.37 -1.36
CA THR A 190 -20.98 18.21 -2.54
C THR A 190 -21.82 17.60 -3.66
N ALA A 191 -22.86 18.31 -4.07
CA ALA A 191 -23.59 18.04 -5.30
C ALA A 191 -22.87 18.70 -6.48
N GLN A 192 -22.76 17.93 -7.57
CA GLN A 192 -22.25 18.24 -8.92
C GLN A 192 -20.74 18.10 -9.12
#